data_AF-A0A9E2LNK5-F1
#
_entry.id   AF-A0A9E2LNK5-F1
#
_cell.length_a   1.000
_cell.length_b   1.000
_cell.length_c   1.000
_cell.angle_alpha   90.00
_cell.angle_beta   90.00
_cell.angle_gamma   90.00
#
_symmetry.space_group_name_H-M   'P 1'
#
loop_
_entity.id
_entity.type
_entity.pdbx_description
1 polymer ?
#
loop_
_entity_poly.entity_id
_entity_poly.type
_entity_poly.pdbx_seq_one_letter_code
_entity_poly.pdbx_strand_id
1 'polypeptide(L)'
;MLRSFQRELEEIYPSCCSFIEQNAWVQIIVLCSEVSDPDSLPDKLLLHSGELGLPAFLPELARMELAFHKVSTGKLEIPEELDQHTINPTLQLLQLSWKNLYFVLKQSDKSSSDKPEPAEEYVLVWQNPKTKETEVQKASEEDILSLKMIVEGITPEEVADAGNLPVGAVDAAIDRAVRKGLVFAPRSLIRRDPLCFPGCENTDERFLSSPSFALQWHITQACDLHCKHCYDRSTRFPLKLEKAINILDDMRAFCKSRKVKGHITLTGGNPLLYP
;
A
#
# COMPACT_ATOMS: atom_id res chain seq x y z
N MET A 1 -17.96 17.65 -32.06
CA MET A 1 -17.50 18.30 -30.82
C MET A 1 -18.28 17.76 -29.62
N LEU A 2 -19.58 18.02 -29.48
CA LEU A 2 -20.37 17.48 -28.35
C LEU A 2 -20.37 15.94 -28.25
N ARG A 3 -20.49 15.22 -29.37
CA ARG A 3 -20.43 13.73 -29.36
C ARG A 3 -19.06 13.15 -29.00
N SER A 4 -17.95 13.86 -29.25
CA SER A 4 -16.63 13.37 -28.84
C SER A 4 -16.39 13.63 -27.36
N PHE A 5 -16.78 14.81 -26.89
CA PHE A 5 -16.71 15.18 -25.48
C PHE A 5 -17.61 14.30 -24.59
N GLN A 6 -18.80 13.92 -25.08
CA GLN A 6 -19.65 12.94 -24.41
C GLN A 6 -18.95 11.58 -24.24
N ARG A 7 -18.27 11.08 -25.27
CA ARG A 7 -17.55 9.80 -25.18
C ARG A 7 -16.39 9.87 -24.19
N GLU A 8 -15.66 10.97 -24.19
CA GLU A 8 -14.59 11.22 -23.23
C GLU A 8 -15.11 11.21 -21.79
N LEU A 9 -16.25 11.86 -21.52
CA LEU A 9 -16.91 11.78 -20.20
C LEU A 9 -17.39 10.36 -19.86
N GLU A 10 -17.94 9.62 -20.82
CA GLU A 10 -18.36 8.23 -20.60
C GLU A 10 -17.18 7.28 -20.33
N GLU A 11 -16.00 7.57 -20.87
CA GLU A 11 -14.75 6.85 -20.60
C GLU A 11 -14.16 7.18 -19.22
N ILE A 12 -14.27 8.44 -18.78
CA ILE A 12 -13.75 8.88 -17.47
C ILE A 12 -14.72 8.52 -16.34
N TYR A 13 -16.03 8.59 -16.55
CA TYR A 13 -17.07 8.49 -15.53
C TYR A 13 -18.14 7.39 -15.78
N PRO A 14 -17.75 6.15 -16.10
CA PRO A 14 -18.69 5.09 -16.48
C PRO A 14 -19.74 4.76 -15.39
N SER A 15 -19.35 4.74 -14.11
CA SER A 15 -20.26 4.46 -13.00
C SER A 15 -21.23 5.62 -12.78
N CYS A 16 -20.78 6.88 -12.80
CA CYS A 16 -21.70 8.02 -12.73
C CYS A 16 -22.75 7.98 -13.86
N CYS A 17 -22.34 7.69 -15.09
CA CYS A 17 -23.26 7.56 -16.23
C CYS A 17 -24.35 6.50 -16.00
N SER A 18 -24.06 5.45 -15.23
CA SER A 18 -25.05 4.39 -14.95
C SER A 18 -26.17 4.82 -13.98
N PHE A 19 -25.95 5.87 -13.19
CA PHE A 19 -26.91 6.40 -12.20
C PHE A 19 -27.64 7.65 -12.69
N ILE A 20 -27.16 8.31 -13.74
CA ILE A 20 -27.73 9.54 -14.28
C ILE A 20 -28.69 9.20 -15.42
N GLU A 21 -29.93 9.68 -15.33
CA GLU A 21 -30.89 9.53 -16.43
C GLU A 21 -30.46 10.31 -17.68
N GLN A 22 -30.84 9.82 -18.86
CA GLN A 22 -30.37 10.36 -20.15
C GLN A 22 -30.66 11.85 -20.34
N ASN A 23 -31.80 12.35 -19.82
CA ASN A 23 -32.15 13.77 -19.89
C ASN A 23 -31.26 14.65 -18.99
N ALA A 24 -30.97 14.18 -17.77
CA ALA A 24 -30.09 14.88 -16.84
C ALA A 24 -28.63 14.84 -17.33
N TRP A 25 -28.20 13.73 -17.94
CA TRP A 25 -26.86 13.59 -18.52
C TRP A 25 -26.61 14.59 -19.64
N VAL A 26 -27.57 14.80 -20.54
CA VAL A 26 -27.45 15.80 -21.62
C VAL A 26 -27.29 17.21 -21.06
N GLN A 27 -28.03 17.56 -20.00
CA GLN A 27 -27.90 18.88 -19.35
C GLN A 27 -26.51 19.07 -18.71
N ILE A 28 -26.00 18.03 -18.06
CA ILE A 28 -24.65 18.05 -17.46
C ILE A 28 -23.57 18.16 -18.54
N ILE A 29 -23.69 17.45 -19.66
CA ILE A 29 -22.75 17.57 -20.79
C ILE A 29 -22.70 19.01 -21.30
N VAL A 30 -23.86 19.67 -21.45
CA VAL A 30 -23.93 21.06 -21.89
C VAL A 30 -23.16 21.96 -20.90
N LEU A 31 -23.43 21.82 -19.60
CA LEU A 31 -22.76 22.60 -18.55
C LEU A 31 -21.25 22.36 -18.49
N CYS A 32 -20.78 21.14 -18.77
CA CYS A 32 -19.35 20.82 -18.81
C CYS A 32 -18.69 21.32 -20.12
N SER A 33 -19.44 21.32 -21.24
CA SER A 33 -18.93 21.77 -22.54
C SER A 33 -18.66 23.28 -22.61
N GLU A 34 -19.32 24.08 -21.78
CA GLU A 34 -19.07 25.52 -21.66
C GLU A 34 -17.63 25.82 -21.21
N VAL A 35 -17.04 24.93 -20.39
CA VAL A 35 -15.66 25.05 -19.89
C VAL A 35 -14.71 24.18 -20.73
N SER A 36 -15.24 23.22 -21.50
CA SER A 36 -14.47 22.24 -22.29
C SER A 36 -13.44 21.47 -21.44
N ASP A 37 -13.77 21.23 -20.17
CA ASP A 37 -12.90 20.55 -19.21
C ASP A 37 -13.62 19.33 -18.62
N PRO A 38 -13.21 18.10 -18.97
CA PRO A 38 -13.76 16.87 -18.41
C PRO A 38 -13.56 16.76 -16.89
N ASP A 39 -12.55 17.43 -16.32
CA ASP A 39 -12.23 17.38 -14.90
C ASP A 39 -13.25 18.17 -14.05
N SER A 40 -14.05 19.04 -14.68
CA SER A 40 -15.02 19.90 -14.00
C SER A 40 -16.33 19.19 -13.60
N LEU A 41 -16.55 17.96 -14.07
CA LEU A 41 -17.79 17.21 -13.82
C LEU A 41 -18.14 17.07 -12.32
N PRO A 42 -17.21 16.73 -11.41
CA PRO A 42 -17.56 16.58 -10.00
C PRO A 42 -18.08 17.87 -9.37
N ASP A 43 -17.52 19.02 -9.74
CA ASP A 43 -17.96 20.33 -9.24
C ASP A 43 -19.33 20.71 -9.79
N LYS A 44 -19.60 20.40 -11.07
CA LYS A 44 -20.92 20.62 -11.68
C LYS A 44 -21.98 19.72 -11.05
N LEU A 45 -21.66 18.47 -10.75
CA LEU A 45 -22.54 17.55 -10.03
C LEU A 45 -22.81 18.05 -8.61
N LEU A 46 -21.80 18.57 -7.91
CA LEU A 46 -21.99 19.13 -6.58
C LEU A 46 -22.96 20.32 -6.58
N LEU A 47 -22.86 21.19 -7.58
CA LEU A 47 -23.69 22.40 -7.69
C LEU A 47 -25.14 22.10 -8.12
N HIS A 48 -25.35 21.15 -9.03
CA HIS A 48 -26.66 20.92 -9.66
C HIS A 48 -27.36 19.61 -9.23
N SER A 49 -26.74 18.79 -8.37
CA SER A 49 -27.32 17.50 -7.93
C SER A 49 -28.72 17.65 -7.32
N GLY A 50 -28.94 18.70 -6.53
CA GLY A 50 -30.23 18.99 -5.90
C GLY A 50 -31.33 19.40 -6.90
N GLU A 51 -30.99 20.16 -7.94
CA GLU A 51 -31.92 20.62 -8.98
C GLU A 51 -32.33 19.48 -9.92
N LEU A 52 -31.39 18.57 -10.19
CA LEU A 52 -31.56 17.45 -11.11
C LEU A 52 -32.11 16.17 -10.44
N GLY A 53 -32.37 16.20 -9.12
CA GLY A 53 -32.88 15.05 -8.37
C GLY A 53 -31.89 13.88 -8.31
N LEU A 54 -30.59 14.16 -8.36
CA LEU A 54 -29.54 13.16 -8.45
C LEU A 54 -29.14 12.63 -7.06
N PRO A 55 -28.63 11.37 -6.96
CA PRO A 55 -28.10 10.85 -5.70
C PRO A 55 -26.99 11.74 -5.13
N ALA A 56 -27.08 12.06 -3.84
CA ALA A 56 -26.16 12.97 -3.16
C ALA A 56 -24.70 12.49 -3.11
N PHE A 57 -24.44 11.20 -3.35
CA PHE A 57 -23.09 10.64 -3.40
C PHE A 57 -22.40 10.78 -4.77
N LEU A 58 -23.14 11.15 -5.83
CA LEU A 58 -22.59 11.21 -7.20
C LEU A 58 -21.39 12.16 -7.37
N PRO A 59 -21.36 13.36 -6.76
CA PRO A 59 -20.19 14.24 -6.90
C PRO A 59 -18.91 13.57 -6.38
N GLU A 60 -19.00 12.85 -5.26
CA GLU A 60 -17.86 12.15 -4.68
C GLU A 60 -17.49 10.88 -5.46
N LEU A 61 -18.47 10.17 -6.03
CA LEU A 61 -18.21 9.09 -6.98
C LEU A 61 -17.45 9.60 -8.21
N ALA A 62 -17.85 10.74 -8.77
CA ALA A 62 -17.17 11.37 -9.90
C ALA A 62 -15.73 11.77 -9.54
N ARG A 63 -15.48 12.34 -8.35
CA ARG A 63 -14.10 12.62 -7.88
C ARG A 63 -13.25 11.36 -7.86
N MET A 64 -13.80 10.24 -7.42
CA MET A 64 -13.09 8.97 -7.34
C MET A 64 -12.84 8.35 -8.71
N GLU A 65 -13.80 8.40 -9.63
CA GLU A 65 -13.62 7.96 -11.03
C GLU A 65 -12.57 8.81 -11.76
N LEU A 66 -12.59 10.13 -11.57
CA LEU A 66 -11.58 11.03 -12.10
C LEU A 66 -10.19 10.69 -11.58
N ALA A 67 -10.04 10.47 -10.27
CA ALA A 67 -8.78 10.05 -9.67
C ALA A 67 -8.30 8.72 -10.25
N PHE A 68 -9.21 7.74 -10.40
CA PHE A 68 -8.91 6.45 -11.02
C PHE A 68 -8.44 6.60 -12.48
N HIS A 69 -9.12 7.43 -13.27
CA HIS A 69 -8.73 7.70 -14.66
C HIS A 69 -7.38 8.40 -14.76
N LYS A 70 -7.11 9.41 -13.92
CA LYS A 70 -5.82 10.12 -13.88
C LYS A 70 -4.67 9.20 -13.51
N VAL A 71 -4.89 8.28 -12.56
CA VAL A 71 -3.88 7.30 -12.15
C VAL A 71 -3.68 6.23 -13.22
N SER A 72 -4.72 5.80 -13.91
CA SER A 72 -4.64 4.76 -14.94
C SER A 72 -4.00 5.22 -16.24
N THR A 73 -4.23 6.47 -16.62
CA THR A 73 -3.59 7.13 -17.78
C THR A 73 -2.23 7.73 -17.46
N GLY A 74 -1.95 7.95 -16.17
CA GLY A 74 -0.67 8.42 -15.68
C GLY A 74 0.48 7.46 -15.98
N LYS A 75 1.67 8.00 -16.17
CA LYS A 75 2.89 7.21 -16.33
C LYS A 75 3.55 7.00 -14.98
N LEU A 76 3.55 5.78 -14.46
CA LEU A 76 4.35 5.44 -13.29
C LEU A 76 5.83 5.35 -13.65
N GLU A 77 6.58 6.35 -13.20
CA GLU A 77 8.04 6.36 -13.20
C GLU A 77 8.53 5.84 -11.85
N ILE A 78 9.12 4.63 -11.86
CA ILE A 78 9.75 4.06 -10.66
C ILE A 78 11.19 4.58 -10.66
N PRO A 79 11.61 5.37 -9.65
CA PRO A 79 12.98 5.85 -9.60
C PRO A 79 13.94 4.66 -9.54
N GLU A 80 14.98 4.68 -10.37
CA GLU A 80 15.97 3.60 -10.39
C GLU A 80 16.72 3.57 -9.05
N GLU A 81 17.13 4.72 -8.53
CA GLU A 81 17.90 4.82 -7.29
C GLU A 81 17.07 5.50 -6.21
N LEU A 82 16.63 4.71 -5.23
CA LEU A 82 15.96 5.19 -4.03
C LEU A 82 16.88 5.02 -2.84
N ASP A 83 17.23 6.14 -2.21
CA ASP A 83 18.03 6.12 -0.99
C ASP A 83 17.19 5.93 0.26
N GLN A 84 15.95 6.38 0.23
CA GLN A 84 14.99 6.35 1.34
C GLN A 84 13.63 5.86 0.85
N HIS A 85 12.74 5.59 1.80
CA HIS A 85 11.36 5.29 1.48
C HIS A 85 10.68 6.51 0.86
N THR A 86 9.93 6.30 -0.22
CA THR A 86 9.18 7.35 -0.91
C THR A 86 7.76 6.90 -1.18
N ILE A 87 6.82 7.82 -1.24
CA ILE A 87 5.43 7.49 -1.60
C ILE A 87 5.38 7.17 -3.09
N ASN A 88 4.50 6.24 -3.46
CA ASN A 88 4.18 6.01 -4.85
C ASN A 88 3.71 7.33 -5.50
N PRO A 89 4.38 7.85 -6.54
CA PRO A 89 4.08 9.16 -7.10
C PRO A 89 2.69 9.24 -7.74
N THR A 90 2.08 8.10 -8.05
CA THR A 90 0.71 8.03 -8.57
C THR A 90 -0.35 7.94 -7.47
N LEU A 91 0.04 7.80 -6.20
CA LEU A 91 -0.90 7.66 -5.10
C LEU A 91 -1.72 8.94 -4.89
N GLN A 92 -3.04 8.78 -4.92
CA GLN A 92 -3.99 9.79 -4.50
C GLN A 92 -4.76 9.30 -3.26
N LEU A 93 -4.87 10.17 -2.27
CA LEU A 93 -5.68 9.97 -1.07
C LEU A 93 -6.92 10.86 -1.17
N LEU A 94 -8.10 10.24 -1.19
CA LEU A 94 -9.38 10.93 -1.25
C LEU A 94 -10.06 10.85 0.12
N GLN A 95 -10.43 12.01 0.66
CA GLN A 95 -11.34 12.11 1.82
C GLN A 95 -12.76 12.29 1.28
N LEU A 96 -13.62 11.32 1.60
CA LEU A 96 -15.00 11.22 1.14
C LEU A 96 -15.94 11.29 2.35
N SER A 97 -17.12 11.88 2.16
CA SER A 97 -18.21 11.95 3.15
C SER A 97 -19.15 10.73 3.04
N TRP A 98 -18.86 9.82 2.12
CA TRP A 98 -19.62 8.60 1.88
C TRP A 98 -18.72 7.36 1.93
N LYS A 99 -19.21 6.30 2.59
CA LYS A 99 -18.60 4.98 2.63
C LYS A 99 -19.02 4.12 1.45
N ASN A 100 -18.20 3.12 1.15
CA ASN A 100 -18.49 2.04 0.20
C ASN A 100 -18.54 2.48 -1.27
N LEU A 101 -18.14 3.72 -1.59
CA LEU A 101 -18.13 4.21 -2.97
C LEU A 101 -17.18 3.41 -3.86
N TYR A 102 -16.04 2.96 -3.34
CA TYR A 102 -15.07 2.19 -4.13
C TYR A 102 -15.61 0.85 -4.65
N PHE A 103 -16.62 0.25 -4.00
CA PHE A 103 -17.30 -0.95 -4.50
C PHE A 103 -18.12 -0.66 -5.75
N VAL A 104 -18.72 0.53 -5.83
CA VAL A 104 -19.45 1.01 -7.01
C VAL A 104 -18.50 1.17 -8.20
N LEU A 105 -17.26 1.58 -7.96
CA LEU A 105 -16.25 1.73 -9.01
C LEU A 105 -15.71 0.37 -9.48
N LYS A 106 -15.38 -0.55 -8.56
CA LYS A 106 -14.84 -1.88 -8.93
C LYS A 106 -15.86 -2.80 -9.62
N GLN A 107 -17.15 -2.44 -9.65
CA GLN A 107 -18.26 -3.26 -10.19
C GLN A 107 -18.24 -4.71 -9.68
N SER A 108 -17.53 -4.98 -8.58
CA SER A 108 -17.20 -6.31 -8.11
C SER A 108 -18.37 -6.82 -7.28
N ASP A 109 -19.05 -7.81 -7.83
CA ASP A 109 -20.17 -8.56 -7.26
C ASP A 109 -21.21 -7.73 -6.48
N LYS A 110 -22.42 -7.69 -7.05
CA LYS A 110 -23.69 -7.30 -6.39
C LYS A 110 -24.04 -8.15 -5.14
N SER A 111 -23.12 -8.96 -4.64
CA SER A 111 -23.25 -9.80 -3.44
C SER A 111 -22.73 -9.12 -2.16
N SER A 112 -22.00 -8.01 -2.26
CA SER A 112 -21.66 -7.18 -1.10
C SER A 112 -22.87 -6.34 -0.69
N SER A 113 -23.23 -6.40 0.59
CA SER A 113 -24.39 -5.70 1.19
C SER A 113 -24.25 -4.17 1.26
N ASP A 114 -23.16 -3.64 0.72
CA ASP A 114 -22.59 -2.37 1.16
C ASP A 114 -22.96 -1.28 0.17
N LYS A 115 -24.16 -0.72 0.37
CA LYS A 115 -24.62 0.46 -0.36
C LYS A 115 -23.81 1.70 0.04
N PRO A 116 -23.77 2.74 -0.81
CA PRO A 116 -23.27 4.04 -0.41
C PRO A 116 -23.99 4.55 0.84
N GLU A 117 -23.25 4.86 1.89
CA GLU A 117 -23.78 5.34 3.16
C GLU A 117 -23.10 6.65 3.59
N PRO A 118 -23.84 7.63 4.14
CA PRO A 118 -23.24 8.87 4.64
C PRO A 118 -22.35 8.59 5.85
N ALA A 119 -21.04 8.63 5.65
CA ALA A 119 -20.03 8.53 6.68
C ALA A 119 -18.65 8.79 6.07
N GLU A 120 -17.74 9.33 6.88
CA GLU A 120 -16.38 9.63 6.43
C GLU A 120 -15.58 8.37 6.08
N GLU A 121 -14.90 8.40 4.94
CA GLU A 121 -14.00 7.34 4.48
C GLU A 121 -12.80 7.92 3.71
N TYR A 122 -11.63 7.35 3.97
CA TYR A 122 -10.43 7.61 3.20
C TYR A 122 -10.24 6.51 2.17
N VAL A 123 -10.06 6.89 0.91
CA VAL A 123 -9.85 5.97 -0.22
C VAL A 123 -8.50 6.25 -0.86
N LEU A 124 -7.75 5.19 -1.14
CA LEU A 124 -6.46 5.22 -1.82
C LEU A 124 -6.65 4.78 -3.27
N VAL A 125 -6.05 5.51 -4.20
CA VAL A 125 -5.99 5.16 -5.63
C VAL A 125 -4.53 5.25 -6.08
N TRP A 126 -3.96 4.18 -6.64
CA TRP A 126 -2.56 4.18 -7.10
C TRP A 126 -2.33 3.16 -8.21
N GLN A 127 -1.25 3.33 -8.97
CA GLN A 127 -0.78 2.32 -9.89
C GLN A 127 0.14 1.33 -9.16
N ASN A 128 -0.20 0.04 -9.20
CA ASN A 128 0.60 -1.00 -8.58
C ASN A 128 1.95 -1.12 -9.33
N PRO A 129 3.10 -1.01 -8.64
CA PRO A 129 4.41 -1.02 -9.31
C PRO A 129 4.73 -2.34 -10.01
N LYS A 130 4.13 -3.46 -9.56
CA LYS A 130 4.37 -4.80 -10.09
C LYS A 130 3.45 -5.13 -11.26
N THR A 131 2.14 -4.91 -11.11
CA THR A 131 1.15 -5.28 -12.15
C THR A 131 0.92 -4.16 -13.16
N LYS A 132 1.29 -2.91 -12.82
CA LYS A 132 0.96 -1.68 -13.57
C LYS A 132 -0.54 -1.41 -13.69
N GLU A 133 -1.36 -2.16 -12.97
CA GLU A 133 -2.80 -1.94 -12.89
C GLU A 133 -3.11 -0.86 -11.85
N THR A 134 -4.23 -0.15 -12.06
CA THR A 134 -4.72 0.83 -11.08
C THR A 134 -5.51 0.11 -10.01
N GLU A 135 -5.12 0.33 -8.77
CA GLU A 135 -5.77 -0.21 -7.59
C GLU A 135 -6.54 0.89 -6.88
N VAL A 136 -7.68 0.48 -6.30
CA VAL A 136 -8.46 1.29 -5.38
C VAL A 136 -8.85 0.47 -4.15
N GLN A 137 -8.71 1.05 -2.97
CA GLN A 137 -9.16 0.45 -1.71
C GLN A 137 -9.46 1.51 -0.66
N LYS A 138 -10.24 1.13 0.36
CA LYS A 138 -10.31 1.85 1.62
C LYS A 138 -8.94 1.91 2.31
N ALA A 139 -8.53 3.09 2.76
CA ALA A 139 -7.33 3.27 3.57
C ALA A 139 -7.54 2.70 4.97
N SER A 140 -6.67 1.80 5.41
CA SER A 140 -6.62 1.44 6.84
C SER A 140 -5.91 2.53 7.65
N GLU A 141 -6.13 2.56 8.96
CA GLU A 141 -5.40 3.45 9.88
C GLU A 141 -3.88 3.26 9.75
N GLU A 142 -3.46 2.01 9.55
CA GLU A 142 -2.07 1.65 9.33
C GLU A 142 -1.50 2.20 8.02
N ASP A 143 -2.30 2.19 6.94
CA ASP A 143 -1.89 2.76 5.65
C ASP A 143 -1.69 4.28 5.81
N ILE A 144 -2.64 4.97 6.45
CA ILE A 144 -2.57 6.41 6.70
C ILE A 144 -1.36 6.75 7.58
N LEU A 145 -1.13 5.99 8.65
CA LEU A 145 0.02 6.17 9.53
C LEU A 145 1.34 6.01 8.76
N SER A 146 1.46 4.94 7.96
CA SER A 146 2.66 4.68 7.17
C SER A 146 2.93 5.81 6.17
N LEU A 147 1.89 6.28 5.47
CA LEU A 147 2.01 7.41 4.53
C LEU A 147 2.44 8.69 5.25
N LYS A 148 1.79 9.01 6.38
CA LYS A 148 2.12 10.17 7.20
C LYS A 148 3.58 10.15 7.64
N MET A 149 4.07 9.02 8.13
CA MET A 149 5.46 8.86 8.54
C MET A 149 6.43 9.19 7.42
N ILE A 150 6.16 8.69 6.21
CA ILE A 150 7.04 8.94 5.05
C ILE A 150 6.97 10.41 4.60
N VAL A 151 5.80 11.04 4.57
CA VAL A 151 5.67 12.48 4.19
C VAL A 151 6.38 13.38 5.19
N GLU A 152 6.12 13.16 6.48
CA GLU A 152 6.56 14.07 7.55
C GLU A 152 7.97 13.74 8.06
N GLY A 153 8.57 12.63 7.59
CA GLY A 153 9.89 12.18 8.04
C GLY A 153 9.89 11.66 9.48
N ILE A 154 8.75 11.18 9.98
CA ILE A 154 8.62 10.63 11.33
C ILE A 154 9.25 9.24 11.36
N THR A 155 10.13 9.02 12.33
CA THR A 155 10.83 7.75 12.51
C THR A 155 9.93 6.69 13.14
N PRO A 156 10.19 5.38 12.88
CA PRO A 156 9.46 4.30 13.55
C PRO A 156 9.56 4.36 15.08
N GLU A 157 10.68 4.83 15.61
CA GLU A 157 10.94 5.00 17.05
C GLU A 157 9.98 6.03 17.67
N GLU A 158 9.83 7.21 17.06
CA GLU A 158 8.92 8.26 17.55
C GLU A 158 7.46 7.79 17.58
N VAL A 159 7.03 7.03 16.57
CA VAL A 159 5.67 6.46 16.52
C VAL A 159 5.48 5.37 17.57
N ALA A 160 6.49 4.52 17.75
CA ALA A 160 6.47 3.47 18.76
C ALA A 160 6.33 4.05 20.16
N ASP A 161 7.11 5.09 20.47
CA ASP A 161 7.08 5.79 21.76
C ASP A 161 5.74 6.51 21.98
N ALA A 162 5.27 7.27 20.99
CA ALA A 162 4.01 8.01 21.10
C ALA A 162 2.77 7.09 21.20
N GLY A 163 2.79 5.95 20.52
CA GLY A 163 1.70 4.98 20.51
C GLY A 163 1.78 3.91 21.60
N ASN A 164 2.87 3.84 22.36
CA ASN A 164 3.20 2.72 23.25
C ASN A 164 3.10 1.36 22.51
N LEU A 165 3.73 1.30 21.33
CA LEU A 165 3.72 0.15 20.43
C LEU A 165 5.13 -0.45 20.32
N PRO A 166 5.26 -1.77 20.09
CA PRO A 166 6.55 -2.35 19.73
C PRO A 166 7.05 -1.76 18.41
N VAL A 167 8.29 -1.27 18.37
CA VAL A 167 8.85 -0.64 17.15
C VAL A 167 8.83 -1.56 15.92
N GLY A 168 9.00 -2.88 16.13
CA GLY A 168 8.89 -3.86 15.05
C GLY A 168 7.49 -3.97 14.44
N ALA A 169 6.44 -3.60 15.18
CA ALA A 169 5.08 -3.53 14.63
C ALA A 169 4.93 -2.33 13.67
N VAL A 170 5.59 -1.20 13.99
CA VAL A 170 5.66 -0.02 13.13
C VAL A 170 6.48 -0.31 11.88
N ASP A 171 7.65 -0.95 12.00
CA ASP A 171 8.45 -1.37 10.84
C ASP A 171 7.63 -2.33 9.94
N ALA A 172 6.89 -3.26 10.55
CA ALA A 172 6.05 -4.19 9.80
C ALA A 172 4.87 -3.51 9.07
N ALA A 173 4.41 -2.36 9.57
CA ALA A 173 3.39 -1.55 8.91
C ALA A 173 3.94 -0.90 7.63
N ILE A 174 5.13 -0.30 7.71
CA ILE A 174 5.83 0.24 6.54
C ILE A 174 6.07 -0.88 5.51
N ASP A 175 6.53 -2.06 5.95
CA ASP A 175 6.68 -3.22 5.08
C ASP A 175 5.38 -3.64 4.38
N ARG A 176 4.23 -3.52 5.06
CA ARG A 176 2.92 -3.81 4.46
C ARG A 176 2.54 -2.76 3.42
N ALA A 177 2.78 -1.47 3.69
CA ALA A 177 2.58 -0.40 2.73
C ALA A 177 3.46 -0.58 1.47
N VAL A 178 4.71 -1.02 1.65
CA VAL A 178 5.61 -1.37 0.54
C VAL A 178 5.08 -2.57 -0.26
N ARG A 179 4.60 -3.62 0.41
CA ARG A 179 4.02 -4.79 -0.28
C ARG A 179 2.77 -4.44 -1.09
N LYS A 180 1.93 -3.53 -0.59
CA LYS A 180 0.76 -2.98 -1.29
C LYS A 180 1.15 -2.07 -2.47
N GLY A 181 2.39 -1.58 -2.50
CA GLY A 181 2.87 -0.65 -3.52
C GLY A 181 2.47 0.80 -3.26
N LEU A 182 2.07 1.14 -2.02
CA LEU A 182 1.78 2.51 -1.58
C LEU A 182 3.07 3.32 -1.34
N VAL A 183 4.10 2.62 -0.89
CA VAL A 183 5.44 3.15 -0.58
C VAL A 183 6.47 2.36 -1.38
N PHE A 184 7.48 3.02 -1.90
CA PHE A 184 8.66 2.39 -2.47
C PHE A 184 9.75 2.29 -1.43
N ALA A 185 10.30 1.09 -1.29
CA ALA A 185 11.46 0.83 -0.45
C ALA A 185 12.75 1.12 -1.21
N PRO A 186 13.80 1.59 -0.52
CA PRO A 186 15.09 1.77 -1.14
C PRO A 186 15.72 0.41 -1.51
N ARG A 187 16.69 0.43 -2.42
CA ARG A 187 17.34 -0.81 -2.89
C ARG A 187 18.07 -1.51 -1.74
N SER A 188 17.95 -2.83 -1.69
CA SER A 188 18.72 -3.65 -0.74
C SER A 188 20.21 -3.47 -0.96
N LEU A 189 20.97 -3.39 0.14
CA LEU A 189 22.44 -3.40 0.12
C LEU A 189 23.01 -4.80 0.34
N ILE A 190 22.17 -5.82 0.57
CA ILE A 190 22.59 -7.22 0.50
C ILE A 190 22.55 -7.63 -0.96
N ARG A 191 23.68 -7.42 -1.64
CA ARG A 191 23.83 -7.69 -3.07
C ARG A 191 25.13 -8.44 -3.35
N ARG A 192 25.17 -9.17 -4.45
CA ARG A 192 26.41 -9.77 -4.97
C ARG A 192 27.35 -8.67 -5.44
N ASP A 193 28.63 -8.83 -5.14
CA ASP A 193 29.68 -7.94 -5.62
C ASP A 193 29.77 -8.05 -7.16
N PRO A 194 29.57 -6.95 -7.91
CA PRO A 194 29.66 -6.96 -9.38
C PRO A 194 31.03 -7.39 -9.91
N LEU A 195 32.11 -7.22 -9.13
CA LEU A 195 33.45 -7.65 -9.52
C LEU A 195 33.61 -9.17 -9.43
N CYS A 196 32.97 -9.81 -8.45
CA CYS A 196 33.01 -11.27 -8.27
C CYS A 196 31.92 -11.99 -9.06
N PHE A 197 30.79 -11.31 -9.31
CA PHE A 197 29.67 -11.79 -10.09
C PHE A 197 29.35 -10.75 -11.16
N PRO A 198 30.18 -10.65 -12.22
CA PRO A 198 29.84 -9.83 -13.37
C PRO A 198 28.57 -10.43 -13.97
N GLY A 199 27.44 -9.77 -13.74
CA GLY A 199 26.16 -10.24 -14.24
C GLY A 199 26.24 -10.45 -15.74
N CYS A 200 25.74 -11.58 -16.25
CA CYS A 200 25.41 -11.65 -17.66
C CYS A 200 24.35 -10.58 -17.95
N GLU A 201 24.34 -9.98 -19.15
CA GLU A 201 23.44 -8.87 -19.55
C GLU A 201 21.94 -9.12 -19.25
N ASN A 202 21.53 -10.37 -19.04
CA ASN A 202 20.16 -10.78 -18.73
C ASN A 202 19.96 -11.40 -17.33
N THR A 203 20.83 -11.11 -16.36
CA THR A 203 20.66 -11.65 -15.00
C THR A 203 19.56 -10.89 -14.26
N ASP A 204 18.47 -11.58 -13.92
CA ASP A 204 17.36 -11.00 -13.15
C ASP A 204 17.85 -10.50 -11.77
N GLU A 205 17.45 -9.27 -11.40
CA GLU A 205 17.84 -8.60 -10.16
C GLU A 205 17.58 -9.44 -8.90
N ARG A 206 16.57 -10.32 -8.93
CA ARG A 206 16.24 -11.22 -7.82
C ARG A 206 17.36 -12.22 -7.48
N PHE A 207 18.29 -12.48 -8.40
CA PHE A 207 19.46 -13.32 -8.15
C PHE A 207 20.68 -12.52 -7.68
N LEU A 208 20.64 -11.20 -7.82
CA LEU A 208 21.73 -10.28 -7.48
C LEU A 208 21.55 -9.66 -6.10
N SER A 209 20.31 -9.48 -5.63
CA SER A 209 20.02 -8.89 -4.33
C SER A 209 19.03 -9.71 -3.49
N SER A 210 19.14 -9.59 -2.17
CA SER A 210 18.16 -10.15 -1.23
C SER A 210 17.37 -9.02 -0.58
N PRO A 211 16.02 -9.00 -0.66
CA PRO A 211 15.20 -7.98 -0.02
C PRO A 211 15.03 -8.20 1.49
N SER A 212 15.55 -9.31 2.02
CA SER A 212 15.37 -9.69 3.42
C SER A 212 16.61 -10.35 4.01
N PHE A 213 16.71 -10.28 5.34
CA PHE A 213 17.69 -11.00 6.13
C PHE A 213 16.95 -11.81 7.19
N ALA A 214 17.25 -13.11 7.24
CA ALA A 214 16.61 -14.04 8.16
C ALA A 214 17.59 -14.52 9.22
N LEU A 215 17.21 -14.38 10.50
CA LEU A 215 17.90 -14.97 11.64
C LEU A 215 17.14 -16.23 12.07
N GLN A 216 17.74 -17.40 11.85
CA GLN A 216 17.31 -18.62 12.51
C GLN A 216 17.98 -18.69 13.88
N TRP A 217 17.21 -18.51 14.94
CA TRP A 217 17.77 -18.37 16.29
C TRP A 217 17.41 -19.55 17.17
N HIS A 218 18.44 -20.32 17.53
CA HIS A 218 18.37 -21.33 18.57
C HIS A 218 18.31 -20.66 19.95
N ILE A 219 17.11 -20.32 20.42
CA ILE A 219 16.92 -19.64 21.72
C ILE A 219 17.17 -20.57 22.91
N THR A 220 16.97 -21.87 22.71
CA THR A 220 17.24 -22.93 23.68
C THR A 220 17.66 -24.21 22.98
N GLN A 221 18.48 -25.04 23.64
CA GLN A 221 18.73 -26.43 23.20
C GLN A 221 17.97 -27.45 24.06
N ALA A 222 17.17 -26.98 25.03
CA ALA A 222 16.27 -27.85 25.78
C ALA A 222 15.22 -28.42 24.81
N CYS A 223 15.01 -29.73 24.87
CA CYS A 223 14.02 -30.44 24.07
C CYS A 223 13.46 -31.58 24.91
N ASP A 224 12.14 -31.72 24.90
CA ASP A 224 11.39 -32.79 25.54
C ASP A 224 11.32 -34.07 24.68
N LEU A 225 11.92 -34.03 23.47
CA LEU A 225 11.95 -35.13 22.52
C LEU A 225 13.39 -35.57 22.18
N HIS A 226 13.51 -36.80 21.66
CA HIS A 226 14.78 -37.43 21.31
C HIS A 226 14.81 -37.94 19.86
N CYS A 227 14.40 -37.08 18.92
CA CYS A 227 14.25 -37.43 17.50
C CYS A 227 15.52 -38.01 16.88
N LYS A 228 15.42 -39.14 16.17
CA LYS A 228 16.57 -39.84 15.54
C LYS A 228 17.38 -38.95 14.57
N HIS A 229 16.72 -38.01 13.89
CA HIS A 229 17.34 -37.12 12.91
C HIS A 229 17.67 -35.72 13.46
N CYS A 230 17.75 -35.56 14.79
CA CYS A 230 18.12 -34.30 15.41
C CYS A 230 19.60 -33.99 15.14
N TYR A 231 19.87 -32.88 14.46
CA TYR A 231 21.21 -32.50 13.98
C TYR A 231 22.08 -31.78 15.02
N ASP A 232 21.49 -31.26 16.11
CA ASP A 232 22.21 -30.61 17.20
C ASP A 232 21.61 -31.02 18.55
N ARG A 233 22.43 -31.65 19.39
CA ARG A 233 22.09 -32.09 20.76
C ARG A 233 23.04 -31.51 21.79
N SER A 234 23.80 -30.49 21.40
CA SER A 234 24.77 -29.86 22.29
C SER A 234 24.06 -29.17 23.45
N THR A 235 24.58 -29.34 24.67
CA THR A 235 24.09 -28.58 25.81
C THR A 235 24.54 -27.13 25.68
N ARG A 236 23.58 -26.20 25.69
CA ARG A 236 23.84 -24.76 25.70
C ARG A 236 22.94 -24.10 26.73
N PHE A 237 23.49 -23.15 27.46
CA PHE A 237 22.72 -22.35 28.40
C PHE A 237 21.88 -21.32 27.63
N PRO A 238 20.59 -21.15 27.98
CA PRO A 238 19.77 -20.11 27.37
C PRO A 238 20.35 -18.73 27.67
N LEU A 239 20.24 -17.82 26.70
CA LEU A 239 20.61 -16.43 26.90
C LEU A 239 19.64 -15.78 27.89
N LYS A 240 20.12 -14.83 28.70
CA LYS A 240 19.23 -13.98 29.53
C LYS A 240 18.38 -13.08 28.62
N LEU A 241 17.15 -12.78 29.03
CA LEU A 241 16.20 -11.96 28.28
C LEU A 241 16.79 -10.61 27.84
N GLU A 242 17.47 -9.89 28.73
CA GLU A 242 18.12 -8.60 28.40
C GLU A 242 19.10 -8.73 27.23
N LYS A 243 19.94 -9.77 27.24
CA LYS A 243 20.87 -10.04 26.14
C LYS A 243 20.13 -10.46 24.88
N ALA A 244 19.03 -11.18 25.02
CA ALA A 244 18.21 -11.59 23.90
C ALA A 244 17.57 -10.36 23.21
N ILE A 245 17.08 -9.39 23.97
CA ILE A 245 16.54 -8.13 23.44
C ILE A 245 17.64 -7.35 22.69
N ASN A 246 18.83 -7.23 23.25
CA ASN A 246 19.93 -6.54 22.55
C ASN A 246 20.28 -7.20 21.20
N ILE A 247 20.19 -8.54 21.09
CA ILE A 247 20.40 -9.24 19.81
C ILE A 247 19.30 -8.89 18.79
N LEU A 248 18.06 -8.71 19.24
CA LEU A 248 16.96 -8.25 18.38
C LEU A 248 17.21 -6.82 17.89
N ASP A 249 17.70 -5.94 18.77
CA ASP A 249 18.05 -4.56 18.42
C ASP A 249 19.21 -4.51 17.42
N ASP A 250 20.27 -5.31 17.64
CA ASP A 250 21.40 -5.46 16.71
C ASP A 250 20.93 -5.98 15.35
N MET A 251 20.06 -6.98 15.34
CA MET A 251 19.50 -7.55 14.11
C MET A 251 18.65 -6.50 13.36
N ARG A 252 17.84 -5.73 14.08
CA ARG A 252 17.04 -4.65 13.50
C ARG A 252 17.93 -3.54 12.93
N ALA A 253 18.93 -3.09 13.68
CA ALA A 253 19.90 -2.09 13.23
C ALA A 253 20.66 -2.56 11.99
N PHE A 254 21.08 -3.83 11.95
CA PHE A 254 21.67 -4.44 10.77
C PHE A 254 20.72 -4.37 9.57
N CYS A 255 19.47 -4.81 9.73
CA CYS A 255 18.48 -4.80 8.65
C CYS A 255 18.23 -3.39 8.09
N LYS A 256 18.09 -2.39 8.98
CA LYS A 256 17.99 -0.97 8.59
C LYS A 256 19.22 -0.50 7.81
N SER A 257 20.43 -0.77 8.31
CA SER A 257 21.69 -0.38 7.66
C SER A 257 21.87 -1.02 6.29
N ARG A 258 21.24 -2.19 6.06
CA ARG A 258 21.30 -2.94 4.81
C ARG A 258 20.08 -2.73 3.92
N LYS A 259 19.11 -1.90 4.33
CA LYS A 259 17.88 -1.61 3.58
C LYS A 259 17.10 -2.90 3.23
N VAL A 260 16.99 -3.81 4.20
CA VAL A 260 16.29 -5.10 4.05
C VAL A 260 15.27 -5.32 5.16
N LYS A 261 14.28 -6.15 4.87
CA LYS A 261 13.34 -6.64 5.87
C LYS A 261 14.01 -7.68 6.79
N GLY A 262 13.79 -7.55 8.09
CA GLY A 262 14.16 -8.58 9.07
C GLY A 262 13.12 -9.70 9.17
N HIS A 263 13.57 -10.93 9.31
CA HIS A 263 12.74 -12.08 9.70
C HIS A 263 13.45 -12.91 10.77
N ILE A 264 12.73 -13.32 11.82
CA ILE A 264 13.29 -14.15 12.88
C ILE A 264 12.49 -15.44 12.97
N THR A 265 13.19 -16.56 12.92
CA THR A 265 12.63 -17.87 13.22
C THR A 265 13.19 -18.32 14.55
N LEU A 266 12.34 -18.43 15.57
CA LEU A 266 12.73 -18.99 16.87
C LEU A 266 12.77 -20.53 16.76
N THR A 267 13.95 -21.10 16.96
CA THR A 267 14.25 -22.53 16.82
C THR A 267 15.13 -23.03 17.97
N GLY A 268 15.75 -24.20 17.80
CA GLY A 268 16.65 -24.79 18.77
C GLY A 268 16.33 -26.27 19.00
N GLY A 269 16.22 -26.65 20.28
CA GLY A 269 15.44 -27.80 20.69
C GLY A 269 13.95 -27.53 20.51
N ASN A 270 13.18 -27.56 21.59
CA ASN A 270 11.81 -27.08 21.60
C ASN A 270 11.79 -25.60 22.07
N PRO A 271 11.55 -24.62 21.17
CA PRO A 271 11.61 -23.19 21.52
C PRO A 271 10.57 -22.79 22.59
N LEU A 272 9.50 -23.57 22.76
CA LEU A 272 8.48 -23.32 23.79
C LEU A 272 8.95 -23.65 25.22
N LEU A 273 10.12 -24.29 25.36
CA LEU A 273 10.75 -24.58 26.65
C LEU A 273 11.70 -23.47 27.12
N TYR A 274 11.80 -22.35 26.38
CA TYR A 274 12.56 -21.19 26.82
C TYR A 274 11.83 -20.49 28.00
N PRO A 275 12.53 -20.19 29.10
CA PRO A 275 11.93 -19.69 30.35
C PRO A 275 11.46 -18.23 30.29
#